data_AF-A0A961YST9-F1
#
_entry.id   AF-A0A961YST9-F1
#
_cell.length_a   1.000
_cell.length_b   1.000
_cell.length_c   1.000
_cell.angle_alpha   90.00
_cell.angle_beta   90.00
_cell.angle_gamma   90.00
#
_symmetry.space_group_name_H-M   'P 1'
#
loop_
_entity.id
_entity.type
_entity.pdbx_description
1 polymer ?
#
loop_
_entity_poly.entity_id
_entity_poly.type
_entity_poly.pdbx_seq_one_letter_code
_entity_poly.pdbx_strand_id
1 'polypeptide(L)'
;MSDRDAPSPRPRSALLPRLLLGLAAVVLFAAFAFIVLDSGFAREDADAPRLFALLAILVFVAAGLLGRQMKTWHIFRAMLAWATIILVVAGVYASREEIAGFAGRLVGALVPGVPVSGRLAGEANPDSVVVTRAGDGHFAVRASVDDVPLTMLIDTGASFVTLSQRDAERVGIDAAGLAYVVPIQTANGMMRAASITLDRLSVGTIEQRRVSALVAPSGALGQSLLGMSFLDGLHGYAISGDRLVLTP
;
A
#
# COMPACT_ATOMS: atom_id res chain seq x y z
N MET A 1 -36.56 83.12 0.50
CA MET A 1 -36.60 82.68 -0.91
C MET A 1 -35.18 82.29 -1.26
N SER A 2 -34.78 81.05 -1.50
CA SER A 2 -35.45 79.76 -1.60
C SER A 2 -34.37 78.70 -1.37
N ASP A 3 -34.67 77.73 -0.52
CA ASP A 3 -34.36 76.30 -0.60
C ASP A 3 -33.30 75.81 -1.61
N ARG A 4 -32.34 75.00 -1.12
CA ARG A 4 -32.12 73.62 -1.61
C ARG A 4 -31.13 72.86 -0.74
N ASP A 5 -31.71 72.07 0.16
CA ASP A 5 -31.10 70.89 0.78
C ASP A 5 -30.46 69.99 -0.29
N ALA A 6 -29.14 69.86 -0.26
CA ALA A 6 -28.44 68.80 -0.98
C ALA A 6 -28.41 67.56 -0.06
N PRO A 7 -28.97 66.41 -0.46
CA PRO A 7 -28.97 65.22 0.38
C PRO A 7 -27.54 64.69 0.56
N SER A 8 -27.10 64.55 1.81
CA SER A 8 -25.82 63.94 2.16
C SER A 8 -25.73 62.52 1.58
N PRO A 9 -24.62 62.15 0.92
CA PRO A 9 -24.48 60.82 0.34
C PRO A 9 -24.55 59.75 1.45
N ARG A 10 -25.53 58.86 1.37
CA ARG A 10 -25.67 57.75 2.32
C ARG A 10 -24.39 56.89 2.28
N PRO A 11 -23.80 56.53 3.43
CA PRO A 11 -22.63 55.65 3.44
C PRO A 11 -23.02 54.31 2.83
N ARG A 12 -22.40 53.95 1.69
CA ARG A 12 -22.57 52.63 1.07
C ARG A 12 -22.10 51.59 2.07
N SER A 13 -23.04 50.94 2.74
CA SER A 13 -22.74 50.01 3.84
C SER A 13 -21.81 48.90 3.33
N ALA A 14 -20.63 48.78 3.94
CA ALA A 14 -19.66 47.71 3.65
C ALA A 14 -20.14 46.31 4.12
N LEU A 15 -21.42 46.18 4.45
CA LEU A 15 -22.06 44.96 4.94
C LEU A 15 -22.29 43.96 3.81
N LEU A 16 -22.70 44.43 2.64
CA LEU A 16 -22.99 43.55 1.49
C LEU A 16 -21.79 42.70 1.04
N PRO A 17 -20.57 43.25 0.84
CA PRO A 17 -19.42 42.43 0.46
C PRO A 17 -18.95 41.49 1.58
N ARG A 18 -19.17 41.86 2.85
CA ARG A 18 -18.85 41.00 4.00
C ARG A 18 -19.79 39.80 4.11
N LEU A 19 -21.07 40.00 3.83
CA LEU A 19 -22.08 38.94 3.78
C LEU A 19 -21.82 37.97 2.62
N LEU A 20 -21.46 38.50 1.44
CA LEU A 20 -21.10 37.68 0.29
C LEU A 20 -19.84 36.83 0.55
N LEU A 21 -18.84 37.38 1.25
CA LEU A 21 -17.64 36.64 1.61
C LEU A 21 -17.92 35.53 2.62
N GLY A 22 -18.75 35.82 3.63
CA GLY A 22 -19.21 34.83 4.60
C GLY A 22 -19.99 33.69 3.93
N LEU A 23 -20.89 34.03 3.00
CA LEU A 23 -21.65 33.06 2.23
C LEU A 23 -20.74 32.18 1.37
N ALA A 24 -19.74 32.76 0.68
CA ALA A 24 -18.79 32.00 -0.12
C ALA A 24 -17.97 31.00 0.74
N ALA A 25 -17.58 31.40 1.95
CA ALA A 25 -16.88 30.52 2.89
C ALA A 25 -17.77 29.35 3.34
N VAL A 26 -19.06 29.60 3.61
CA VAL A 26 -20.03 28.56 3.99
C VAL A 26 -20.29 27.59 2.85
N VAL A 27 -20.42 28.08 1.61
CA VAL A 27 -20.64 27.23 0.43
C VAL A 27 -19.42 26.35 0.14
N LEU A 28 -18.21 26.90 0.22
CA LEU A 28 -16.97 26.14 0.05
C LEU A 28 -16.82 25.08 1.16
N PHE A 29 -17.17 25.41 2.40
CA PHE A 29 -17.18 24.45 3.51
C PHE A 29 -18.19 23.33 3.27
N ALA A 30 -19.41 23.65 2.82
CA ALA A 30 -20.45 22.67 2.54
C ALA A 30 -20.06 21.73 1.38
N ALA A 31 -19.46 22.26 0.31
CA ALA A 31 -18.98 21.47 -0.81
C ALA A 31 -17.82 20.53 -0.40
N PHE A 32 -16.89 21.03 0.42
CA PHE A 32 -15.81 20.21 0.97
C PHE A 32 -16.33 19.11 1.90
N ALA A 33 -17.25 19.45 2.81
CA ALA A 33 -17.88 18.49 3.71
C ALA A 33 -18.65 17.41 2.94
N PHE A 34 -19.36 17.78 1.86
CA PHE A 34 -20.05 16.83 1.00
C PHE A 34 -19.08 15.86 0.33
N ILE A 35 -17.99 16.36 -0.27
CA ILE A 35 -16.96 15.52 -0.91
C ILE A 35 -16.33 14.54 0.11
N VAL A 36 -16.06 15.00 1.33
CA VAL A 36 -15.47 14.17 2.41
C VAL A 36 -16.46 13.13 2.94
N LEU A 37 -17.75 13.47 3.04
CA LEU A 37 -18.79 12.55 3.50
C LEU A 37 -19.17 11.49 2.44
N ASP A 38 -19.11 11.86 1.16
CA ASP A 38 -19.47 10.98 0.02
C ASP A 38 -18.33 10.04 -0.39
N SER A 39 -17.08 10.40 -0.13
CA SER A 39 -15.88 9.63 -0.50
C SER A 39 -15.59 8.40 0.38
N GLY A 40 -16.50 8.01 1.27
CA GLY A 40 -16.35 6.81 2.11
C GLY A 40 -15.40 6.95 3.31
N PHE A 41 -14.74 8.11 3.48
CA PHE A 41 -13.77 8.39 4.56
C PHE A 41 -14.34 8.30 5.98
N ALA A 42 -15.66 8.46 6.16
CA ALA A 42 -16.28 8.47 7.49
C ALA A 42 -16.62 7.08 8.04
N ARG A 43 -16.51 6.01 7.23
CA ARG A 43 -17.08 4.71 7.61
C ARG A 43 -16.15 3.79 8.39
N GLU A 44 -14.82 3.94 8.32
CA GLU A 44 -13.95 2.86 8.84
C GLU A 44 -12.75 3.25 9.72
N ASP A 45 -12.24 4.49 9.78
CA ASP A 45 -11.01 4.76 10.53
C ASP A 45 -11.12 5.82 11.65
N ALA A 46 -10.51 5.49 12.81
CA ALA A 46 -10.51 6.23 14.08
C ALA A 46 -9.69 7.55 14.07
N ASP A 47 -9.52 8.19 12.90
CA ASP A 47 -8.76 9.44 12.72
C ASP A 47 -9.61 10.72 12.72
N ALA A 48 -10.92 10.59 12.97
CA ALA A 48 -11.86 11.69 13.15
C ALA A 48 -11.33 12.85 14.04
N PRO A 49 -10.59 12.63 15.16
CA PRO A 49 -10.11 13.71 16.02
C PRO A 49 -9.15 14.69 15.34
N ARG A 50 -8.35 14.23 14.37
CA ARG A 50 -7.36 15.08 13.67
C ARG A 50 -8.02 16.04 12.69
N LEU A 51 -9.09 15.61 12.03
CA LEU A 51 -9.85 16.46 11.12
C LEU A 51 -10.54 17.61 11.89
N PHE A 52 -11.06 17.32 13.09
CA PHE A 52 -11.63 18.34 13.98
C PHE A 52 -10.58 19.34 14.46
N ALA A 53 -9.36 18.89 14.78
CA ALA A 53 -8.27 19.78 15.19
C ALA A 53 -7.84 20.72 14.05
N LEU A 54 -7.75 20.23 12.81
CA LEU A 54 -7.40 21.06 11.65
C LEU A 54 -8.52 22.04 11.28
N LEU A 55 -9.79 21.63 11.40
CA LEU A 55 -10.94 22.52 11.23
C LEU A 55 -10.98 23.62 12.31
N ALA A 56 -10.67 23.28 13.56
CA ALA A 56 -10.59 24.26 14.63
C ALA A 56 -9.49 25.32 14.39
N ILE A 57 -8.33 24.90 13.87
CA ILE A 57 -7.24 25.81 13.49
C ILE A 57 -7.67 26.71 12.32
N LEU A 58 -8.34 26.16 11.31
CA LEU A 58 -8.83 26.92 10.17
C LEU A 58 -9.86 27.99 10.58
N VAL A 59 -10.80 27.63 11.47
CA VAL A 59 -11.81 28.55 12.01
C VAL A 59 -11.14 29.63 12.88
N PHE A 60 -10.14 29.26 13.69
CA PHE A 60 -9.38 30.21 14.52
C PHE A 60 -8.60 31.23 13.67
N VAL A 61 -7.96 30.78 12.59
CA VAL A 61 -7.25 31.65 11.64
C VAL A 61 -8.23 32.55 10.87
N ALA A 62 -9.38 32.00 10.46
CA ALA A 62 -10.44 32.79 9.82
C ALA A 62 -10.97 33.87 10.77
N ALA A 63 -11.24 33.54 12.03
CA ALA A 63 -11.72 34.49 13.05
C ALA A 63 -10.72 35.63 13.30
N GLY A 64 -9.41 35.33 13.29
CA GLY A 64 -8.35 36.35 13.43
C GLY A 64 -8.28 37.35 12.27
N LEU A 65 -8.74 36.96 11.07
CA LEU A 65 -8.73 37.81 9.88
C LEU A 65 -9.92 38.78 9.80
N LEU A 66 -11.02 38.52 10.52
CA LEU A 66 -12.18 39.43 10.58
C LEU A 66 -11.95 40.67 11.47
N GLY A 67 -10.88 40.72 12.27
CA GLY A 67 -10.65 41.77 13.26
C GLY A 67 -9.92 43.04 12.79
N ARG A 68 -9.41 43.12 11.54
CA ARG A 68 -8.56 44.25 11.11
C ARG A 68 -9.09 44.96 9.88
N GLN A 69 -9.09 46.30 9.92
CA GLN A 69 -9.43 47.18 8.78
C GLN A 69 -8.35 47.13 7.68
N MET A 70 -8.17 45.96 7.08
CA MET A 70 -7.29 45.75 5.95
C MET A 70 -8.00 46.13 4.66
N LYS A 71 -7.31 46.85 3.78
CA LYS A 71 -7.77 47.10 2.41
C LYS A 71 -8.15 45.75 1.78
N THR A 72 -9.35 45.66 1.21
CA THR A 72 -9.98 44.43 0.68
C THR A 72 -9.04 43.58 -0.20
N TRP A 73 -8.12 44.23 -0.92
CA TRP A 73 -7.10 43.57 -1.75
C TRP A 73 -6.13 42.66 -0.98
N HIS A 74 -5.74 43.02 0.24
CA HIS A 74 -4.82 42.21 1.05
C HIS A 74 -5.50 40.97 1.61
N ILE A 75 -6.79 41.09 1.95
CA ILE A 75 -7.62 39.97 2.41
C ILE A 75 -7.77 38.96 1.27
N PHE A 76 -8.05 39.44 0.05
CA PHE A 76 -8.17 38.56 -1.12
C PHE A 76 -6.88 37.79 -1.41
N ARG A 77 -5.72 38.45 -1.39
CA ARG A 77 -4.41 37.78 -1.57
C ARG A 77 -4.12 36.77 -0.47
N ALA A 78 -4.47 37.10 0.79
CA ALA A 78 -4.31 36.18 1.91
C ALA A 78 -5.21 34.94 1.75
N MET A 79 -6.46 35.11 1.30
CA MET A 79 -7.38 34.00 1.05
C MET A 79 -6.88 33.09 -0.08
N LEU A 80 -6.38 33.66 -1.17
CA LEU A 80 -5.81 32.87 -2.27
C LEU A 80 -4.59 32.09 -1.79
N ALA A 81 -3.68 32.72 -1.04
CA ALA A 81 -2.51 32.05 -0.47
C ALA A 81 -2.90 30.90 0.47
N TRP A 82 -3.87 31.11 1.36
CA TRP A 82 -4.38 30.06 2.23
C TRP A 82 -5.07 28.93 1.46
N ALA A 83 -5.88 29.25 0.45
CA ALA A 83 -6.50 28.24 -0.40
C ALA A 83 -5.45 27.38 -1.13
N THR A 84 -4.39 27.99 -1.65
CA THR A 84 -3.27 27.27 -2.25
C THR A 84 -2.55 26.38 -1.23
N ILE A 85 -2.25 26.89 -0.03
CA ILE A 85 -1.60 26.09 1.02
C ILE A 85 -2.47 24.90 1.40
N ILE A 86 -3.78 25.10 1.61
CA ILE A 86 -4.72 24.02 1.93
C ILE A 86 -4.76 23.00 0.80
N LEU A 87 -4.81 23.43 -0.46
CA LEU A 87 -4.84 22.52 -1.60
C LEU A 87 -3.54 21.70 -1.71
N VAL A 88 -2.38 22.31 -1.45
CA VAL A 88 -1.10 21.61 -1.42
C VAL A 88 -1.04 20.62 -0.26
N VAL A 89 -1.41 21.02 0.95
CA VAL A 89 -1.41 20.15 2.13
C VAL A 89 -2.41 19.00 1.97
N ALA A 90 -3.61 19.29 1.46
CA ALA A 90 -4.62 18.28 1.15
C ALA A 90 -4.13 17.33 0.06
N GLY A 91 -3.47 17.83 -0.99
CA GLY A 91 -2.86 17.01 -2.03
C GLY A 91 -1.77 16.09 -1.47
N VAL A 92 -0.85 16.62 -0.67
CA VAL A 92 0.19 15.83 0.00
C VAL A 92 -0.39 14.78 0.94
N TYR A 93 -1.41 15.13 1.71
CA TYR A 93 -2.08 14.21 2.62
C TYR A 93 -2.91 13.15 1.90
N ALA A 94 -3.56 13.52 0.79
CA ALA A 94 -4.26 12.59 -0.08
C ALA A 94 -3.28 11.60 -0.73
N SER A 95 -2.12 12.09 -1.16
CA SER A 95 -1.03 11.27 -1.73
C SER A 95 -0.08 10.67 -0.67
N ARG A 96 -0.44 10.68 0.62
CA ARG A 96 0.45 10.20 1.70
C ARG A 96 0.91 8.75 1.50
N GLU A 97 0.06 7.93 0.89
CA GLU A 97 0.31 6.51 0.66
C GLU A 97 1.25 6.29 -0.54
N GLU A 98 1.11 7.09 -1.60
CA GLU A 98 2.05 7.11 -2.74
C GLU A 98 3.44 7.59 -2.31
N ILE A 99 3.49 8.62 -1.46
CA ILE A 99 4.72 9.18 -0.90
C ILE A 99 5.40 8.15 0.02
N ALA A 100 4.65 7.46 0.88
CA ALA A 100 5.17 6.41 1.74
C ALA A 100 5.74 5.22 0.93
N GLY A 101 5.04 4.82 -0.12
CA GLY A 101 5.52 3.77 -1.04
C GLY A 101 6.80 4.17 -1.78
N PHE A 102 6.92 5.43 -2.19
CA PHE A 102 8.15 5.96 -2.81
C PHE A 102 9.33 6.03 -1.84
N ALA A 103 9.09 6.52 -0.62
CA ALA A 103 10.12 6.56 0.43
C ALA A 103 10.59 5.14 0.81
N GLY A 104 9.66 4.19 0.93
CA GLY A 104 9.98 2.79 1.16
C GLY A 104 10.84 2.17 0.05
N ARG A 105 10.56 2.50 -1.22
CA ARG A 105 11.39 2.09 -2.37
C ARG A 105 12.80 2.67 -2.33
N LEU A 106 12.94 3.95 -1.98
CA LEU A 106 14.24 4.60 -1.85
C LEU A 106 15.07 4.01 -0.70
N VAL A 107 14.44 3.75 0.45
CA VAL A 107 15.10 3.14 1.61
C VAL A 107 15.49 1.68 1.32
N GLY A 108 14.61 0.92 0.65
CA GLY A 108 14.92 -0.45 0.21
C GLY A 108 16.02 -0.54 -0.84
N ALA A 109 16.16 0.48 -1.70
CA ALA A 109 17.26 0.59 -2.64
C ALA A 109 18.61 0.91 -1.97
N LEU A 110 18.57 1.59 -0.81
CA LEU A 110 19.75 1.96 -0.04
C LEU A 110 20.16 0.89 1.00
N VAL A 111 19.23 0.02 1.42
CA VAL A 111 19.47 -1.05 2.39
C VAL A 111 18.86 -2.37 1.87
N PRO A 112 19.66 -3.22 1.18
CA PRO A 112 19.19 -4.51 0.68
C PRO A 112 18.82 -5.47 1.82
N GLY A 113 17.63 -6.08 1.77
CA GLY A 113 17.25 -7.21 2.64
C GLY A 113 16.20 -6.94 3.72
N VAL A 114 15.59 -5.75 3.78
CA VAL A 114 14.47 -5.47 4.70
C VAL A 114 13.14 -5.83 4.03
N PRO A 115 12.37 -6.80 4.56
CA PRO A 115 11.02 -7.06 4.07
C PRO A 115 10.14 -5.85 4.38
N VAL A 116 9.65 -5.18 3.33
CA VAL A 116 8.61 -4.14 3.49
C VAL A 116 7.28 -4.87 3.63
N SER A 117 6.99 -5.33 4.85
CA SER A 117 5.64 -5.72 5.27
C SER A 117 4.85 -4.44 5.48
N GLY A 118 4.28 -3.90 4.41
CA GLY A 118 3.59 -2.63 4.43
C GLY A 118 2.59 -2.55 3.30
N ARG A 119 1.32 -2.75 3.67
CA ARG A 119 0.08 -2.38 2.97
C ARG A 119 0.35 -1.59 1.68
N LEU A 120 0.38 -2.29 0.55
CA LEU A 120 0.28 -1.61 -0.75
C LEU A 120 -1.21 -1.33 -0.97
N ALA A 121 -1.55 -0.05 -1.04
CA ALA A 121 -2.90 0.41 -1.30
C ALA A 121 -3.36 -0.09 -2.67
N GLY A 122 -4.33 -1.02 -2.66
CA GLY A 122 -4.91 -1.64 -3.85
C GLY A 122 -5.30 -3.11 -3.65
N GLU A 123 -4.62 -3.84 -2.77
CA GLU A 123 -5.04 -5.19 -2.41
C GLU A 123 -6.13 -5.15 -1.32
N ALA A 124 -7.31 -5.63 -1.67
CA ALA A 124 -8.46 -5.78 -0.76
C ALA A 124 -8.21 -6.77 0.41
N ASN A 125 -7.01 -7.34 0.53
CA ASN A 125 -6.69 -8.37 1.51
C ASN A 125 -5.45 -7.99 2.35
N PRO A 126 -5.60 -7.65 3.65
CA PRO A 126 -4.50 -7.33 4.55
C PRO A 126 -3.52 -8.51 4.77
N ASP A 127 -3.93 -9.72 4.39
CA ASP A 127 -3.14 -10.94 4.54
C ASP A 127 -2.32 -11.30 3.28
N SER A 128 -2.31 -10.43 2.26
CA SER A 128 -1.52 -10.63 1.04
C SER A 128 -0.01 -10.51 1.30
N VAL A 129 0.78 -11.30 0.58
CA VAL A 129 2.24 -11.30 0.66
C VAL A 129 2.83 -10.73 -0.62
N VAL A 130 3.66 -9.69 -0.47
CA VAL A 130 4.33 -9.03 -1.60
C VAL A 130 5.80 -9.40 -1.62
N VAL A 131 6.25 -10.00 -2.71
CA VAL A 131 7.64 -10.38 -2.96
C VAL A 131 8.23 -9.46 -4.01
N THR A 132 9.41 -8.91 -3.75
CA THR A 132 10.15 -8.09 -4.73
C THR A 132 11.17 -8.95 -5.46
N ARG A 133 11.33 -8.72 -6.76
CA ARG A 133 12.32 -9.40 -7.59
C ARG A 133 13.72 -9.15 -7.04
N ALA A 134 14.51 -10.21 -6.89
CA ALA A 134 15.91 -10.12 -6.51
C ALA A 134 16.77 -9.60 -7.68
N GLY A 135 18.00 -9.16 -7.37
CA GLY A 135 18.91 -8.58 -8.37
C GLY A 135 19.33 -9.57 -9.48
N ASP A 136 19.13 -10.86 -9.28
CA ASP A 136 19.35 -11.93 -10.26
C ASP A 136 18.14 -12.16 -11.20
N GLY A 137 17.08 -11.36 -11.05
CA GLY A 137 15.88 -11.42 -11.88
C GLY A 137 14.80 -12.39 -11.38
N HIS A 138 15.02 -13.16 -10.31
CA HIS A 138 14.07 -14.15 -9.82
C HIS A 138 13.31 -13.65 -8.59
N PHE A 139 12.13 -14.22 -8.33
CA PHE A 139 11.41 -13.96 -7.09
C PHE A 139 11.84 -14.98 -6.04
N ALA A 140 12.52 -14.54 -4.99
CA ALA A 140 12.94 -15.38 -3.88
C ALA A 140 12.15 -15.00 -2.62
N VAL A 141 11.71 -16.01 -1.88
CA VAL A 141 10.94 -15.80 -0.65
C VAL A 141 11.49 -16.65 0.49
N ARG A 142 11.42 -16.13 1.71
CA ARG A 142 11.64 -16.95 2.92
C ARG A 142 10.34 -17.67 3.23
N ALA A 143 10.37 -18.99 3.12
CA ALA A 143 9.32 -19.89 3.51
C ALA A 143 9.71 -20.62 4.80
N SER A 144 8.73 -21.18 5.49
CA SER A 144 8.96 -22.16 6.56
C SER A 144 8.29 -23.47 6.15
N VAL A 145 9.10 -24.52 5.98
CA VAL A 145 8.67 -25.89 5.69
C VAL A 145 8.80 -26.68 6.99
N ASP A 146 7.70 -27.22 7.49
CA ASP A 146 7.65 -28.01 8.73
C ASP A 146 8.43 -27.35 9.87
N ASP A 147 8.18 -26.05 10.06
CA ASP A 147 8.80 -25.16 11.06
C ASP A 147 10.30 -24.84 10.83
N VAL A 148 10.88 -25.25 9.70
CA VAL A 148 12.27 -24.95 9.30
C VAL A 148 12.31 -23.84 8.24
N PRO A 149 13.03 -22.72 8.49
CA PRO A 149 13.12 -21.63 7.53
C PRO A 149 14.03 -21.95 6.34
N LEU A 150 13.49 -21.81 5.13
CA LEU A 150 14.15 -22.03 3.85
C LEU A 150 13.97 -20.81 2.93
N THR A 151 14.96 -20.55 2.07
CA THR A 151 14.80 -19.57 0.98
C THR A 151 14.46 -20.33 -0.29
N MET A 152 13.30 -20.04 -0.86
CA MET A 152 12.78 -20.73 -2.05
C MET A 152 12.59 -19.75 -3.21
N LEU A 153 12.85 -20.21 -4.42
CA LEU A 153 12.54 -19.45 -5.64
C LEU A 153 11.11 -19.73 -6.06
N ILE A 154 10.35 -18.69 -6.40
CA ILE A 154 9.00 -18.86 -6.93
C ILE A 154 9.11 -19.19 -8.41
N ASP A 155 8.60 -20.36 -8.78
CA ASP A 155 8.67 -20.90 -10.14
C ASP A 155 7.28 -21.36 -10.59
N THR A 156 6.60 -20.49 -11.35
CA THR A 156 5.28 -20.80 -11.94
C THR A 156 5.35 -21.87 -13.04
N GLY A 157 6.55 -22.21 -13.52
CA GLY A 157 6.78 -23.31 -14.47
C GLY A 157 6.90 -24.67 -13.79
N ALA A 158 7.15 -24.71 -12.48
CA ALA A 158 7.24 -25.94 -11.71
C ALA A 158 5.84 -26.39 -11.25
N SER A 159 5.40 -27.59 -11.64
CA SER A 159 4.10 -28.12 -11.22
C SER A 159 4.02 -28.40 -9.72
N PHE A 160 5.15 -28.71 -9.07
CA PHE A 160 5.22 -29.04 -7.66
C PHE A 160 6.26 -28.19 -6.95
N VAL A 161 6.01 -27.90 -5.67
CA VAL A 161 7.06 -27.52 -4.72
C VAL A 161 8.17 -28.58 -4.80
N THR A 162 9.41 -28.14 -5.02
CA THR A 162 10.54 -29.06 -5.19
C THR A 162 11.66 -28.64 -4.25
N LEU A 163 11.98 -29.50 -3.28
CA LEU A 163 13.09 -29.30 -2.37
C LEU A 163 14.39 -29.77 -3.00
N SER A 164 15.46 -29.00 -2.81
CA SER A 164 16.81 -29.52 -3.00
C SER A 164 17.07 -30.64 -2.00
N GLN A 165 17.90 -31.62 -2.34
CA GLN A 165 18.26 -32.69 -1.38
C GLN A 165 18.78 -32.11 -0.05
N ARG A 166 19.63 -31.09 -0.13
CA ARG A 166 20.18 -30.41 1.05
C ARG A 166 19.09 -29.80 1.94
N ASP A 167 18.09 -29.17 1.34
CA ASP A 167 17.00 -28.57 2.11
C ASP A 167 16.04 -29.62 2.66
N ALA A 168 15.79 -30.72 1.93
CA ALA A 168 15.02 -31.85 2.45
C ALA A 168 15.67 -32.44 3.71
N GLU A 169 16.99 -32.65 3.68
CA GLU A 169 17.76 -33.11 4.84
C GLU A 169 17.70 -32.11 6.01
N ARG A 170 17.74 -30.79 5.73
CA ARG A 170 17.60 -29.74 6.76
C ARG A 170 16.23 -29.74 7.44
N VAL A 171 15.19 -30.13 6.71
CA VAL A 171 13.83 -30.29 7.22
C VAL A 171 13.66 -31.61 8.00
N GLY A 172 14.67 -32.50 7.97
CA GLY A 172 14.65 -33.79 8.67
C GLY A 172 14.14 -34.95 7.83
N ILE A 173 14.02 -34.77 6.51
CA ILE A 173 13.63 -35.82 5.57
C ILE A 173 14.87 -36.67 5.24
N ASP A 174 14.77 -37.99 5.40
CA ASP A 174 15.81 -38.94 4.97
C ASP A 174 15.82 -39.06 3.43
N ALA A 175 16.47 -38.10 2.79
CA ALA A 175 16.54 -38.02 1.33
C ALA A 175 17.28 -39.21 0.69
N ALA A 176 18.13 -39.93 1.45
CA ALA A 176 18.85 -41.11 0.96
C ALA A 176 17.96 -42.36 0.90
N GLY A 177 16.98 -42.47 1.81
CA GLY A 177 15.98 -43.54 1.83
C GLY A 177 14.83 -43.37 0.84
N LEU A 178 14.73 -42.23 0.15
CA LEU A 178 13.62 -41.94 -0.75
C LEU A 178 13.70 -42.68 -2.10
N ALA A 179 12.52 -43.01 -2.64
CA ALA A 179 12.38 -43.61 -3.97
C ALA A 179 12.28 -42.51 -5.05
N TYR A 180 13.36 -42.29 -5.78
CA TYR A 180 13.41 -41.36 -6.92
C TYR A 180 12.85 -42.01 -8.18
N VAL A 181 11.52 -42.11 -8.26
CA VAL A 181 10.80 -42.80 -9.34
C VAL A 181 9.90 -41.89 -10.17
N VAL A 182 9.63 -40.66 -9.71
CA VAL A 182 8.75 -39.72 -10.40
C VAL A 182 9.52 -39.03 -11.53
N PRO A 183 9.19 -39.26 -12.81
CA PRO A 183 9.85 -38.55 -13.89
C PRO A 183 9.38 -37.09 -13.92
N ILE A 184 10.33 -36.16 -13.96
CA ILE A 184 10.05 -34.73 -14.14
C ILE A 184 10.89 -34.16 -15.28
N GLN A 185 10.28 -33.27 -16.05
CA GLN A 185 10.96 -32.50 -17.09
C GLN A 185 11.45 -31.20 -16.49
N THR A 186 12.74 -30.93 -16.65
CA THR A 186 13.38 -29.67 -16.26
C THR A 186 14.03 -29.01 -17.47
N ALA A 187 14.52 -27.78 -17.29
CA ALA A 187 15.32 -27.10 -18.31
C ALA A 187 16.59 -27.89 -18.69
N ASN A 188 17.14 -28.68 -17.75
CA ASN A 188 18.33 -29.50 -17.97
C ASN A 188 18.00 -30.90 -18.52
N GLY A 189 16.74 -31.15 -18.88
CA GLY A 189 16.26 -32.44 -19.38
C GLY A 189 15.41 -33.22 -18.37
N MET A 190 15.20 -34.49 -18.67
CA MET A 190 14.42 -35.40 -17.81
C MET A 190 15.26 -35.86 -16.62
N MET A 191 14.67 -35.82 -15.43
CA MET A 191 15.26 -36.37 -14.22
C MET A 191 14.20 -37.12 -13.41
N ARG A 192 14.63 -37.84 -12.38
CA ARG A 192 13.71 -38.49 -11.44
C ARG A 192 13.76 -37.80 -10.09
N ALA A 193 12.59 -37.56 -9.52
CA ALA A 193 12.41 -36.99 -8.20
C ALA A 193 11.70 -37.99 -7.27
N ALA A 194 11.83 -37.78 -5.97
CA ALA A 194 11.06 -38.51 -4.97
C ALA A 194 9.83 -37.72 -4.55
N SER A 195 8.68 -38.37 -4.45
CA SER A 195 7.45 -37.75 -3.98
C SER A 195 7.40 -37.73 -2.46
N ILE A 196 7.03 -36.58 -1.90
CA ILE A 196 6.82 -36.38 -0.46
C ILE A 196 5.57 -35.53 -0.24
N THR A 197 5.12 -35.45 1.01
CA THR A 197 4.08 -34.50 1.43
C THR A 197 4.61 -33.73 2.61
N LEU A 198 4.59 -32.40 2.50
CA LEU A 198 4.97 -31.50 3.58
C LEU A 198 3.78 -31.29 4.49
N ASP A 199 3.96 -31.38 5.80
CA ASP A 199 2.86 -31.20 6.75
C ASP A 199 2.39 -29.75 6.74
N ARG A 200 3.34 -28.81 6.67
CA ARG A 200 3.08 -27.37 6.67
C ARG A 200 4.11 -26.62 5.82
N LEU A 201 3.61 -25.72 4.99
CA LEU A 201 4.40 -24.76 4.23
C LEU A 201 3.80 -23.38 4.41
N SER A 202 4.59 -22.46 4.95
CA SER A 202 4.15 -21.08 5.17
C SER A 202 5.07 -20.07 4.50
N VAL A 203 4.46 -19.00 4.01
CA VAL A 203 5.11 -17.87 3.36
C VAL A 203 4.45 -16.60 3.89
N GLY A 204 5.15 -15.86 4.75
CA GLY A 204 4.57 -14.70 5.42
C GLY A 204 3.33 -15.07 6.24
N THR A 205 2.19 -14.47 5.91
CA THR A 205 0.87 -14.71 6.50
C THR A 205 0.14 -15.92 5.92
N ILE A 206 0.62 -16.47 4.80
CA ILE A 206 -0.01 -17.58 4.09
C ILE A 206 0.49 -18.91 4.66
N GLU A 207 -0.41 -19.80 5.05
CA GLU A 207 -0.09 -21.15 5.50
C GLU A 207 -0.89 -22.18 4.68
N GLN A 208 -0.20 -23.19 4.18
CA GLN A 208 -0.81 -24.36 3.56
C GLN A 208 -0.37 -25.64 4.27
N ARG A 209 -1.25 -26.63 4.26
CA ARG A 209 -1.06 -27.91 4.94
C ARG A 209 -1.15 -29.06 3.95
N ARG A 210 -0.41 -30.13 4.22
CA ARG A 210 -0.36 -31.34 3.37
C ARG A 210 -0.03 -30.99 1.91
N VAL A 211 1.04 -30.22 1.72
CA VAL A 211 1.46 -29.75 0.39
C VAL A 211 2.23 -30.87 -0.31
N SER A 212 1.75 -31.28 -1.48
CA SER A 212 2.46 -32.22 -2.35
C SER A 212 3.76 -31.59 -2.83
N ALA A 213 4.87 -32.28 -2.59
CA ALA A 213 6.19 -31.79 -2.95
C ALA A 213 7.08 -32.91 -3.51
N LEU A 214 8.18 -32.50 -4.13
CA LEU A 214 9.20 -33.38 -4.68
C LEU A 214 10.54 -33.12 -4.00
N VAL A 215 11.38 -34.14 -3.92
CA VAL A 215 12.80 -34.00 -3.59
C VAL A 215 13.63 -34.28 -4.83
N ALA A 216 14.47 -33.32 -5.20
CA ALA A 216 15.42 -33.47 -6.29
C ALA A 216 16.66 -34.27 -5.83
N PRO A 217 17.26 -35.11 -6.68
CA PRO A 217 18.54 -35.77 -6.39
C PRO A 217 19.66 -34.76 -6.17
N SER A 218 20.74 -35.22 -5.53
CA SER A 218 21.95 -34.43 -5.29
C SER A 218 22.45 -33.74 -6.56
N GLY A 219 22.73 -32.45 -6.47
CA GLY A 219 23.27 -31.65 -7.57
C GLY A 219 22.30 -31.32 -8.71
N ALA A 220 21.08 -31.88 -8.72
CA ALA A 220 20.09 -31.60 -9.76
C ALA A 220 19.44 -30.22 -9.60
N LEU A 221 19.38 -29.71 -8.36
CA LEU A 221 18.74 -28.44 -8.03
C LEU A 221 19.61 -27.65 -7.04
N GLY A 222 19.96 -26.41 -7.40
CA GLY A 222 20.78 -25.53 -6.57
C GLY A 222 20.01 -24.90 -5.41
N GLN A 223 18.72 -24.61 -5.60
CA GLN A 223 17.85 -24.00 -4.60
C GLN A 223 16.43 -24.53 -4.72
N SER A 224 15.75 -24.70 -3.58
CA SER A 224 14.37 -25.18 -3.55
C SER A 224 13.40 -24.25 -4.28
N LEU A 225 12.40 -24.83 -4.93
CA LEU A 225 11.40 -24.15 -5.76
C LEU A 225 10.02 -24.19 -5.13
N LEU A 226 9.33 -23.05 -5.12
CA LEU A 226 7.93 -22.90 -4.75
C LEU A 226 7.09 -22.95 -6.03
N GLY A 227 6.53 -24.12 -6.31
CA GLY A 227 5.78 -24.39 -7.53
C GLY A 227 4.26 -24.29 -7.36
N MET A 228 3.55 -24.72 -8.40
CA MET A 228 2.09 -24.64 -8.51
C MET A 228 1.34 -25.42 -7.43
N SER A 229 1.88 -26.54 -6.92
CA SER A 229 1.25 -27.26 -5.79
C SER A 229 1.10 -26.44 -4.51
N PHE A 230 1.82 -25.33 -4.37
CA PHE A 230 1.53 -24.29 -3.38
C PHE A 230 0.72 -23.15 -4.00
N LEU A 231 1.11 -22.61 -5.16
CA LEU A 231 0.44 -21.43 -5.73
C LEU A 231 -1.04 -21.64 -6.06
N ASP A 232 -1.46 -22.86 -6.39
CA ASP A 232 -2.86 -23.22 -6.67
C ASP A 232 -3.75 -23.24 -5.42
N GLY A 233 -3.16 -23.31 -4.24
CA GLY A 233 -3.89 -23.19 -2.97
C GLY A 233 -4.26 -21.75 -2.61
N LEU A 234 -3.79 -20.77 -3.38
CA LEU A 234 -4.02 -19.36 -3.19
C LEU A 234 -5.27 -18.90 -3.94
N HIS A 235 -5.95 -17.88 -3.42
CA HIS A 235 -7.01 -17.20 -4.17
C HIS A 235 -6.51 -16.54 -5.47
N GLY A 236 -5.24 -16.12 -5.50
CA GLY A 236 -4.60 -15.66 -6.72
C GLY A 236 -3.17 -15.17 -6.54
N TYR A 237 -2.44 -15.06 -7.64
CA TYR A 237 -1.13 -14.43 -7.67
C TYR A 237 -1.00 -13.52 -8.90
N ALA A 238 -0.31 -12.40 -8.77
CA ALA A 238 -0.14 -11.43 -9.84
C ALA A 238 1.29 -10.90 -9.88
N ILE A 239 1.87 -10.86 -11.08
CA ILE A 239 3.17 -10.23 -11.34
C ILE A 239 2.94 -8.85 -11.93
N SER A 240 3.45 -7.81 -11.27
CA SER A 240 3.40 -6.42 -11.73
C SER A 240 4.81 -5.82 -11.66
N GLY A 241 5.49 -5.80 -12.81
CA GLY A 241 6.88 -5.36 -12.92
C GLY A 241 7.83 -6.22 -12.07
N ASP A 242 8.39 -5.61 -11.03
CA ASP A 242 9.33 -6.25 -10.09
C ASP A 242 8.66 -6.73 -8.80
N ARG A 243 7.33 -6.82 -8.79
CA ARG A 243 6.56 -7.30 -7.65
C ARG A 243 5.73 -8.52 -8.04
N LEU A 244 5.71 -9.49 -7.13
CA LEU A 244 4.77 -10.60 -7.14
C LEU A 244 3.90 -10.47 -5.90
N VAL A 245 2.59 -10.47 -6.09
CA VAL A 245 1.61 -10.44 -5.02
C VAL A 245 0.98 -11.82 -4.91
N LEU A 246 0.97 -12.37 -3.70
CA LEU A 246 0.32 -13.62 -3.34
C LEU A 246 -0.91 -13.30 -2.49
N THR A 247 -2.08 -13.74 -2.91
CA THR A 247 -3.34 -13.54 -2.18
C THR A 247 -3.70 -14.88 -1.53
N PRO A 248 -3.71 -14.99 -0.19
CA PRO A 248 -4.12 -16.21 0.50
C PRO A 248 -5.51 -16.61 0.02
#